data_AF-A0A7W1K608-F1
#
_entry.id   AF-A0A7W1K608-F1
#
_cell.length_a   1.000
_cell.length_b   1.000
_cell.length_c   1.000
_cell.angle_alpha   90.00
_cell.angle_beta   90.00
_cell.angle_gamma   90.00
#
_symmetry.space_group_name_H-M   'P 1'
#
loop_
_entity.id
_entity.type
_entity.pdbx_description
1 polymer ?
#
loop_
_entity_poly.entity_id
_entity_poly.type
_entity_poly.pdbx_seq_one_letter_code
_entity_poly.pdbx_strand_id
1 'polypeptide(L)'
;YYMSRDVRYEVSLGAGGTGSAEASLTFRNDAPANAQPSYVLGPYPGTGLGVGDHQSFLSVFCQAGCEMARATEEGAPAGMEVHTELGFRSLSRYVRVDAQGSRTIGLSLRLRRVWSGDDLGGTYTLRLQGQPTIRPTDVTLVVRVPEGMRIVHTSVSMQVRGTEATWRGSIGRQRDFSVRFQRPFPGRVWTQIWGFLT
;
A
#
# COMPACT_ATOMS: atom_id res chain seq x y z
N TYR A 1 16.20 11.73 14.16
CA TYR A 1 15.26 10.71 13.67
C TYR A 1 15.89 10.01 12.49
N TYR A 2 16.15 8.70 12.62
CA TYR A 2 16.99 7.94 11.68
C TYR A 2 16.22 6.97 10.78
N MET A 3 14.91 6.88 10.93
CA MET A 3 14.10 5.91 10.19
C MET A 3 13.62 6.48 8.86
N SER A 4 13.76 5.71 7.78
CA SER A 4 13.05 5.90 6.51
C SER A 4 12.10 4.74 6.26
N ARG A 5 11.09 5.00 5.42
CA ARG A 5 10.01 4.04 5.14
C ARG A 5 9.67 4.05 3.67
N ASP A 6 9.61 2.85 3.11
CA ASP A 6 9.14 2.58 1.76
C ASP A 6 7.90 1.68 1.84
N VAL A 7 6.81 2.11 1.23
CA VAL A 7 5.57 1.32 1.15
C VAL A 7 5.27 1.02 -0.31
N ARG A 8 5.21 -0.26 -0.65
CA ARG A 8 4.66 -0.73 -1.91
C ARG A 8 3.29 -1.33 -1.66
N TYR A 9 2.27 -0.81 -2.33
CA TYR A 9 0.91 -1.33 -2.25
C TYR A 9 0.40 -1.63 -3.66
N GLU A 10 0.16 -2.90 -3.95
CA GLU A 10 -0.40 -3.37 -5.21
C GLU A 10 -1.79 -3.90 -4.97
N VAL A 11 -2.79 -3.37 -5.67
CA VAL A 11 -4.18 -3.84 -5.58
C VAL A 11 -4.65 -4.33 -6.94
N SER A 12 -5.24 -5.53 -6.95
CA SER A 12 -5.93 -6.10 -8.10
C SER A 12 -7.42 -6.09 -7.83
N LEU A 13 -8.15 -5.32 -8.63
CA LEU A 13 -9.60 -5.18 -8.53
C LEU A 13 -10.27 -6.31 -9.31
N GLY A 14 -11.15 -7.07 -8.65
CA GLY A 14 -11.95 -8.13 -9.24
C GLY A 14 -13.37 -7.67 -9.57
N ALA A 15 -14.15 -8.57 -10.19
CA ALA A 15 -15.56 -8.36 -10.46
C ALA A 15 -16.38 -8.19 -9.17
N GLY A 16 -17.54 -7.54 -9.26
CA GLY A 16 -18.48 -7.39 -8.15
C GLY A 16 -17.91 -6.69 -6.91
N GLY A 17 -16.90 -5.81 -7.07
CA GLY A 17 -16.27 -5.12 -5.95
C GLY A 17 -15.29 -5.96 -5.13
N THR A 18 -14.91 -7.16 -5.58
CA THR A 18 -13.86 -7.96 -4.92
C THR A 18 -12.46 -7.45 -5.25
N GLY A 19 -11.45 -7.89 -4.51
CA GLY A 19 -10.06 -7.66 -4.88
C GLY A 19 -9.06 -8.37 -3.99
N SER A 20 -7.80 -8.31 -4.38
CA SER A 20 -6.66 -8.71 -3.57
C SER A 20 -5.64 -7.58 -3.51
N ALA A 21 -4.86 -7.53 -2.44
CA ALA A 21 -3.75 -6.61 -2.34
C ALA A 21 -2.51 -7.24 -1.73
N GLU A 22 -1.35 -6.84 -2.24
CA GLU A 22 -0.05 -7.12 -1.67
C GLU A 22 0.54 -5.80 -1.15
N ALA A 23 0.86 -5.76 0.13
CA ALA A 23 1.55 -4.63 0.75
C ALA A 23 2.94 -5.07 1.22
N SER A 24 3.96 -4.29 0.90
CA SER A 24 5.32 -4.43 1.42
C SER A 24 5.71 -3.12 2.11
N LEU A 25 6.06 -3.21 3.40
CA LEU A 25 6.50 -2.09 4.22
C LEU A 25 7.96 -2.31 4.61
N THR A 26 8.86 -1.55 4.02
CA THR A 26 10.29 -1.60 4.35
C THR A 26 10.65 -0.42 5.23
N PHE A 27 11.31 -0.71 6.35
CA PHE A 27 11.85 0.24 7.29
C PHE A 27 13.37 0.17 7.22
N ARG A 28 14.06 1.31 7.18
CA ARG A 28 15.53 1.37 7.26
C ARG A 28 15.94 2.29 8.37
N ASN A 29 16.98 1.92 9.10
CA ASN A 29 17.47 2.65 10.25
C ASN A 29 18.89 3.15 9.99
N ASP A 30 19.03 4.43 9.69
CA ASP A 30 20.32 5.06 9.41
C ASP A 30 21.03 5.55 10.70
N ALA A 31 20.68 5.00 11.86
CA ALA A 31 21.36 5.35 13.12
C ALA A 31 22.85 4.99 13.03
N PRO A 32 23.78 5.87 13.45
CA PRO A 32 25.20 5.67 13.19
C PRO A 32 25.75 4.35 13.74
N ALA A 33 26.59 3.68 12.95
CA ALA A 33 27.34 2.53 13.42
C ALA A 33 28.22 2.92 14.61
N ASN A 34 28.29 2.06 15.63
CA ASN A 34 29.14 2.25 16.82
C ASN A 34 28.91 3.57 17.57
N ALA A 35 27.71 4.14 17.50
CA ALA A 35 27.40 5.33 18.28
C ALA A 35 27.57 5.06 19.78
N GLN A 36 27.98 6.10 20.52
CA GLN A 36 27.99 6.02 21.97
C GLN A 36 26.57 6.09 22.52
N PRO A 37 26.28 5.43 23.66
CA PRO A 37 25.02 5.56 24.34
C PRO A 37 24.65 7.02 24.58
N SER A 38 23.39 7.37 24.33
CA SER A 38 22.90 8.73 24.55
C SER A 38 21.41 8.71 24.81
N TYR A 39 20.88 9.84 25.28
CA TYR A 39 19.44 10.02 25.44
C TYR A 39 18.65 9.73 24.15
N VAL A 40 19.24 9.94 22.97
CA VAL A 40 18.52 9.72 21.69
C VAL A 40 18.67 8.29 21.19
N LEU A 41 19.82 7.67 21.41
CA LEU A 41 20.17 6.36 20.83
C LEU A 41 20.03 5.20 21.82
N GLY A 42 19.71 5.47 23.09
CA GLY A 42 19.68 4.44 24.12
C GLY A 42 21.06 3.81 24.36
N PRO A 43 21.13 2.56 24.85
CA PRO A 43 19.99 1.67 25.11
C PRO A 43 19.19 2.13 26.33
N TYR A 44 17.92 1.72 26.40
CA TYR A 44 17.06 1.96 27.57
C TYR A 44 16.94 0.68 28.41
N PRO A 45 17.15 0.75 29.74
CA PRO A 45 17.05 -0.42 30.61
C PRO A 45 15.73 -1.20 30.42
N GLY A 46 15.82 -2.53 30.39
CA GLY A 46 14.65 -3.41 30.28
C GLY A 46 14.09 -3.61 28.87
N THR A 47 14.64 -2.97 27.83
CA THR A 47 14.11 -3.09 26.45
C THR A 47 14.77 -4.20 25.62
N GLY A 48 15.99 -4.65 25.98
CA GLY A 48 16.76 -5.60 25.17
C GLY A 48 17.23 -5.03 23.82
N LEU A 49 17.15 -3.71 23.63
CA LEU A 49 17.61 -2.99 22.44
C LEU A 49 19.07 -2.55 22.61
N GLY A 50 19.82 -2.61 21.52
CA GLY A 50 21.17 -2.05 21.41
C GLY A 50 21.16 -0.53 21.18
N VAL A 51 22.35 0.08 21.15
CA VAL A 51 22.49 1.50 20.82
C VAL A 51 22.03 1.72 19.38
N GLY A 52 21.10 2.66 19.18
CA GLY A 52 20.60 3.06 17.87
C GLY A 52 19.52 2.15 17.29
N ASP A 53 19.18 1.04 17.96
CA ASP A 53 18.08 0.18 17.55
C ASP A 53 16.75 0.91 17.64
N HIS A 54 15.84 0.58 16.72
CA HIS A 54 14.50 1.10 16.69
C HIS A 54 13.49 -0.02 16.89
N GLN A 55 12.57 0.15 17.84
CA GLN A 55 11.39 -0.68 17.96
C GLN A 55 10.14 0.18 17.87
N SER A 56 9.19 -0.22 17.02
CA SER A 56 7.90 0.43 16.88
C SER A 56 6.77 -0.58 16.86
N PHE A 57 5.58 -0.14 17.23
CA PHE A 57 4.35 -0.89 17.03
C PHE A 57 3.76 -0.48 15.69
N LEU A 58 3.81 -1.39 14.71
CA LEU A 58 3.20 -1.21 13.40
C LEU A 58 1.71 -1.52 13.51
N SER A 59 0.86 -0.63 12.98
CA SER A 59 -0.56 -0.88 12.75
C SER A 59 -0.91 -0.57 11.29
N VAL A 60 -1.53 -1.54 10.61
CA VAL A 60 -2.04 -1.42 9.24
C VAL A 60 -3.56 -1.51 9.30
N PHE A 61 -4.22 -0.45 8.86
CA PHE A 61 -5.68 -0.37 8.84
C PHE A 61 -6.23 -0.71 7.46
N CYS A 62 -7.26 -1.55 7.41
CA CYS A 62 -8.05 -1.78 6.22
C CYS A 62 -9.56 -1.77 6.53
N GLN A 63 -10.39 -1.70 5.48
CA GLN A 63 -11.84 -1.67 5.65
C GLN A 63 -12.33 -2.89 6.42
N ALA A 64 -13.44 -2.77 7.16
CA ALA A 64 -13.97 -3.82 8.05
C ALA A 64 -14.07 -5.22 7.42
N GLY A 65 -14.30 -5.32 6.10
CA GLY A 65 -14.40 -6.58 5.36
C GLY A 65 -13.10 -7.13 4.78
N CYS A 66 -11.93 -6.55 5.07
CA CYS A 66 -10.65 -7.10 4.65
C CYS A 66 -10.29 -8.34 5.47
N GLU A 67 -9.64 -9.30 4.82
CA GLU A 67 -9.13 -10.51 5.45
C GLU A 67 -7.63 -10.65 5.15
N MET A 68 -6.82 -10.81 6.19
CA MET A 68 -5.39 -11.11 6.01
C MET A 68 -5.23 -12.58 5.61
N ALA A 69 -4.70 -12.82 4.42
CA ALA A 69 -4.40 -14.17 3.93
C ALA A 69 -3.00 -14.63 4.35
N ARG A 70 -2.03 -13.71 4.38
CA ARG A 70 -0.64 -13.99 4.77
C ARG A 70 0.01 -12.74 5.35
N ALA A 71 0.92 -12.95 6.29
CA ALA A 71 1.89 -11.95 6.72
C ALA A 71 3.29 -12.56 6.73
N THR A 72 4.29 -11.74 6.41
CA THR A 72 5.70 -12.13 6.43
C THR A 72 6.58 -11.06 7.04
N GLU A 73 7.71 -11.48 7.59
CA GLU A 73 8.82 -10.65 8.00
C GLU A 73 10.08 -11.20 7.34
N GLU A 74 10.79 -10.38 6.57
CA GLU A 74 11.93 -10.83 5.75
C GLU A 74 11.59 -12.07 4.89
N GLY A 75 10.35 -12.12 4.37
CA GLY A 75 9.85 -13.23 3.55
C GLY A 75 9.42 -14.48 4.32
N ALA A 76 9.83 -14.65 5.57
CA ALA A 76 9.39 -15.74 6.43
C ALA A 76 7.98 -15.49 6.99
N PRO A 77 7.12 -16.52 7.17
CA PRO A 77 5.81 -16.35 7.79
C PRO A 77 5.90 -15.65 9.16
N ALA A 78 5.05 -14.65 9.38
CA ALA A 78 5.00 -13.90 10.62
C ALA A 78 3.55 -13.77 11.12
N GLY A 79 3.40 -13.66 12.44
CA GLY A 79 2.12 -13.34 13.06
C GLY A 79 1.83 -11.84 13.00
N MET A 80 0.55 -11.51 12.83
CA MET A 80 0.00 -10.18 13.10
C MET A 80 -1.11 -10.37 14.13
N GLU A 81 -1.18 -9.47 15.09
CA GLU A 81 -2.38 -9.32 15.90
C GLU A 81 -3.47 -8.70 15.03
N VAL A 82 -4.71 -9.14 15.24
CA VAL A 82 -5.86 -8.70 14.43
C VAL A 82 -6.92 -8.16 15.36
N HIS A 83 -7.18 -6.86 15.24
CA HIS A 83 -8.12 -6.13 16.07
C HIS A 83 -9.14 -5.36 15.23
N THR A 84 -10.14 -4.80 15.88
CA THR A 84 -11.03 -3.80 15.29
C THR A 84 -10.86 -2.48 16.05
N GLU A 85 -10.57 -1.41 15.32
CA GLU A 85 -10.32 -0.08 15.87
C GLU A 85 -11.09 0.95 15.04
N LEU A 86 -11.94 1.76 15.68
CA LEU A 86 -12.75 2.81 15.01
C LEU A 86 -13.57 2.29 13.81
N GLY A 87 -13.99 1.02 13.85
CA GLY A 87 -14.73 0.37 12.76
C GLY A 87 -13.86 -0.14 11.60
N PHE A 88 -12.54 0.00 11.68
CA PHE A 88 -11.58 -0.57 10.74
C PHE A 88 -10.96 -1.83 11.31
N ARG A 89 -10.55 -2.75 10.44
CA ARG A 89 -9.72 -3.87 10.84
C ARG A 89 -8.28 -3.38 10.97
N SER A 90 -7.65 -3.65 12.10
CA SER A 90 -6.27 -3.29 12.42
C SER A 90 -5.43 -4.56 12.45
N LEU A 91 -4.33 -4.58 11.70
CA LEU A 91 -3.31 -5.62 11.72
C LEU A 91 -2.06 -5.04 12.35
N SER A 92 -1.62 -5.58 13.48
CA SER A 92 -0.51 -4.99 14.22
C SER A 92 0.56 -5.96 14.69
N ARG A 93 1.78 -5.46 14.88
CA ARG A 93 2.90 -6.16 15.52
C ARG A 93 4.01 -5.21 15.91
N TYR A 94 4.89 -5.65 16.81
CA TYR A 94 6.17 -4.98 17.01
C TYR A 94 7.13 -5.25 15.85
N VAL A 95 7.83 -4.21 15.42
CA VAL A 95 8.89 -4.27 14.42
C VAL A 95 10.15 -3.68 15.03
N ARG A 96 11.22 -4.49 15.07
CA ARG A 96 12.57 -4.07 15.46
C ARG A 96 13.43 -3.91 14.21
N VAL A 97 14.17 -2.81 14.16
CA VAL A 97 15.14 -2.51 13.11
C VAL A 97 16.44 -2.10 13.80
N ASP A 98 17.45 -2.93 13.68
CA ASP A 98 18.75 -2.68 14.30
C ASP A 98 19.40 -1.44 13.66
N ALA A 99 20.36 -0.83 14.37
CA ALA A 99 21.15 0.27 13.80
C ALA A 99 21.82 -0.16 12.47
N GLN A 100 21.77 0.70 11.45
CA GLN A 100 22.20 0.39 10.07
C GLN A 100 21.45 -0.77 9.39
N GLY A 101 20.38 -1.26 10.01
CA GLY A 101 19.58 -2.37 9.50
C GLY A 101 18.39 -1.93 8.67
N SER A 102 17.78 -2.92 8.01
CA SER A 102 16.46 -2.79 7.40
C SER A 102 15.53 -3.92 7.83
N ARG A 103 14.23 -3.68 7.79
CA ARG A 103 13.20 -4.68 8.08
C ARG A 103 12.03 -4.53 7.12
N THR A 104 11.55 -5.63 6.53
CA THR A 104 10.45 -5.65 5.57
C THR A 104 9.31 -6.52 6.07
N ILE A 105 8.11 -5.95 6.12
CA ILE A 105 6.86 -6.62 6.44
C ILE A 105 6.04 -6.79 5.17
N GLY A 106 5.69 -8.03 4.83
CA GLY A 106 4.79 -8.34 3.72
C GLY A 106 3.39 -8.70 4.22
N LEU A 107 2.35 -8.24 3.52
CA LEU A 107 0.96 -8.58 3.80
C LEU A 107 0.23 -8.92 2.50
N SER A 108 -0.46 -10.06 2.49
CA SER A 108 -1.39 -10.44 1.43
C SER A 108 -2.81 -10.34 1.97
N LEU A 109 -3.65 -9.56 1.30
CA LEU A 109 -5.00 -9.21 1.75
C LEU A 109 -6.05 -9.64 0.73
N ARG A 110 -7.18 -10.13 1.22
CA ARG A 110 -8.42 -10.28 0.45
C ARG A 110 -9.36 -9.14 0.80
N LEU A 111 -9.92 -8.51 -0.22
CA LEU A 111 -10.72 -7.29 -0.10
C LEU A 111 -12.13 -7.53 -0.66
N ARG A 112 -13.12 -6.92 -0.01
CA ARG A 112 -14.53 -6.92 -0.45
C ARG A 112 -15.01 -5.47 -0.52
N ARG A 113 -15.88 -5.17 -1.48
CA ARG A 113 -16.39 -3.81 -1.74
C ARG A 113 -15.25 -2.78 -1.93
N VAL A 114 -14.17 -3.19 -2.59
CA VAL A 114 -12.95 -2.39 -2.74
C VAL A 114 -13.12 -1.22 -3.73
N TRP A 115 -14.11 -1.31 -4.62
CA TRP A 115 -14.48 -0.24 -5.56
C TRP A 115 -16.01 -0.13 -5.64
N SER A 116 -16.50 1.00 -6.16
CA SER A 116 -17.92 1.30 -6.31
C SER A 116 -18.30 1.46 -7.79
N GLY A 117 -19.46 0.94 -8.19
CA GLY A 117 -19.93 0.95 -9.58
C GLY A 117 -20.69 -0.32 -9.93
N ASP A 118 -20.69 -0.68 -11.21
CA ASP A 118 -21.38 -1.83 -11.77
C ASP A 118 -20.48 -2.58 -12.78
N ASP A 119 -21.08 -3.50 -13.53
CA ASP A 119 -20.36 -4.31 -14.51
C ASP A 119 -19.82 -3.49 -15.70
N LEU A 120 -20.30 -2.28 -15.94
CA LEU A 120 -19.88 -1.39 -17.02
C LEU A 120 -18.74 -0.46 -16.60
N GLY A 121 -18.57 -0.20 -15.30
CA GLY A 121 -17.45 0.58 -14.80
C GLY A 121 -17.53 0.88 -13.32
N GLY A 122 -16.45 1.46 -12.81
CA GLY A 122 -16.33 1.74 -11.40
C GLY A 122 -15.21 2.69 -11.02
N THR A 123 -15.20 3.02 -9.74
CA THR A 123 -14.23 3.90 -9.10
C THR A 123 -13.63 3.20 -7.90
N TYR A 124 -12.31 3.03 -7.94
CA TYR A 124 -11.49 2.65 -6.79
C TYR A 124 -11.03 3.92 -6.06
N THR A 125 -11.12 3.94 -4.73
CA THR A 125 -10.61 5.05 -3.92
C THR A 125 -9.69 4.51 -2.83
N LEU A 126 -8.61 5.24 -2.58
CA LEU A 126 -7.63 4.93 -1.54
C LEU A 126 -7.18 6.21 -0.85
N ARG A 127 -7.29 6.24 0.47
CA ARG A 127 -6.63 7.25 1.30
C ARG A 127 -5.39 6.64 1.91
N LEU A 128 -4.24 7.23 1.63
CA LEU A 128 -3.00 6.93 2.32
C LEU A 128 -2.70 8.04 3.31
N GLN A 129 -2.68 7.70 4.59
CA GLN A 129 -2.30 8.61 5.65
C GLN A 129 -0.80 8.45 5.92
N GLY A 130 -0.05 9.54 5.79
CA GLY A 130 1.36 9.53 6.16
C GLY A 130 1.50 9.73 7.67
N GLN A 131 2.57 9.19 8.24
CA GLN A 131 2.91 9.44 9.63
C GLN A 131 3.57 10.82 9.74
N PRO A 132 3.27 11.61 10.78
CA PRO A 132 3.93 12.89 11.02
C PRO A 132 5.36 12.64 11.53
N THR A 133 6.27 12.24 10.64
CA THR A 133 7.69 12.03 10.93
C THR A 133 8.58 12.99 10.16
N ILE A 134 9.81 13.20 10.64
CA ILE A 134 10.78 14.13 10.02
C ILE A 134 11.07 13.72 8.57
N ARG A 135 11.19 12.41 8.32
CA ARG A 135 11.37 11.87 6.97
C ARG A 135 10.02 11.45 6.40
N PRO A 136 9.70 11.81 5.15
CA PRO A 136 8.46 11.39 4.52
C PRO A 136 8.48 9.88 4.26
N THR A 137 7.31 9.31 3.98
CA THR A 137 7.19 7.91 3.54
C THR A 137 7.16 7.88 2.03
N ASP A 138 8.09 7.15 1.42
CA ASP A 138 8.09 6.91 -0.01
C ASP A 138 7.12 5.78 -0.34
N VAL A 139 6.33 5.98 -1.39
CA VAL A 139 5.23 5.08 -1.73
C VAL A 139 5.24 4.74 -3.20
N THR A 140 5.05 3.45 -3.49
CA THR A 140 4.67 2.97 -4.82
C THR A 140 3.28 2.35 -4.74
N LEU A 141 2.31 2.96 -5.43
CA LEU A 141 0.95 2.47 -5.56
C LEU A 141 0.76 1.88 -6.96
N VAL A 142 0.31 0.63 -7.04
CA VAL A 142 -0.08 -0.03 -8.29
C VAL A 142 -1.55 -0.43 -8.19
N VAL A 143 -2.35 0.00 -9.15
CA VAL A 143 -3.78 -0.34 -9.25
C VAL A 143 -4.02 -1.08 -10.55
N ARG A 144 -4.45 -2.34 -10.48
CA ARG A 144 -4.88 -3.14 -11.63
C ARG A 144 -6.41 -3.19 -11.64
N VAL A 145 -7.03 -2.67 -12.70
CA VAL A 145 -8.49 -2.67 -12.83
C VAL A 145 -9.01 -4.03 -13.29
N PRO A 146 -10.32 -4.33 -13.13
CA PRO A 146 -10.85 -5.63 -13.52
C PRO A 146 -10.59 -5.96 -14.99
N GLU A 147 -10.49 -7.25 -15.29
CA GLU A 147 -10.28 -7.74 -16.65
C GLU A 147 -11.36 -7.21 -17.61
N GLY A 148 -10.96 -6.90 -18.84
CA GLY A 148 -11.86 -6.35 -19.86
C GLY A 148 -12.25 -4.88 -19.61
N MET A 149 -11.74 -4.23 -18.56
CA MET A 149 -11.92 -2.81 -18.32
C MET A 149 -10.69 -2.00 -18.72
N ARG A 150 -10.86 -0.70 -18.93
CA ARG A 150 -9.77 0.25 -19.17
C ARG A 150 -9.83 1.38 -18.17
N ILE A 151 -8.67 1.88 -17.76
CA ILE A 151 -8.57 3.09 -16.94
C ILE A 151 -8.92 4.28 -17.81
N VAL A 152 -9.81 5.15 -17.31
CA VAL A 152 -10.24 6.38 -18.01
C VAL A 152 -9.90 7.64 -17.25
N HIS A 153 -9.56 7.54 -15.97
CA HIS A 153 -9.18 8.69 -15.17
C HIS A 153 -8.41 8.27 -13.92
N THR A 154 -7.45 9.12 -13.53
CA THR A 154 -6.75 9.06 -12.25
C THR A 154 -6.79 10.45 -11.61
N SER A 155 -7.08 10.54 -10.30
CA SER A 155 -7.17 11.83 -9.60
C SER A 155 -5.83 12.56 -9.47
N VAL A 156 -4.73 11.83 -9.62
CA VAL A 156 -3.37 12.33 -9.68
C VAL A 156 -2.70 11.79 -10.93
N SER A 157 -1.61 12.41 -11.37
CA SER A 157 -0.82 11.89 -12.50
C SER A 157 -0.24 10.52 -12.13
N MET A 158 -0.71 9.47 -12.82
CA MET A 158 -0.20 8.11 -12.71
C MET A 158 0.30 7.64 -14.08
N GLN A 159 1.30 6.79 -14.09
CA GLN A 159 1.69 6.09 -15.31
C GLN A 159 0.67 4.99 -15.59
N VAL A 160 -0.12 5.15 -16.65
CA VAL A 160 -1.12 4.17 -17.08
C VAL A 160 -0.55 3.31 -18.22
N ARG A 161 -0.58 1.99 -18.04
CA ARG A 161 -0.20 0.99 -19.05
C ARG A 161 -1.27 -0.09 -19.13
N GLY A 162 -2.12 -0.02 -20.15
CA GLY A 162 -3.24 -0.95 -20.31
C GLY A 162 -4.24 -0.84 -19.13
N THR A 163 -4.30 -1.89 -18.32
CA THR A 163 -5.19 -2.00 -17.15
C THR A 163 -4.51 -1.64 -15.82
N GLU A 164 -3.25 -1.20 -15.86
CA GLU A 164 -2.47 -0.84 -14.67
C GLU A 164 -2.25 0.67 -14.60
N ALA A 165 -2.49 1.27 -13.43
CA ALA A 165 -2.06 2.61 -13.06
C ALA A 165 -1.01 2.53 -11.96
N THR A 166 0.16 3.12 -12.19
CA THR A 166 1.25 3.18 -11.22
C THR A 166 1.55 4.61 -10.80
N TRP A 167 1.62 4.85 -9.49
CA TRP A 167 2.08 6.10 -8.90
C TRP A 167 3.30 5.86 -8.01
N ARG A 168 4.25 6.79 -8.03
CA ARG A 168 5.42 6.79 -7.16
C ARG A 168 5.64 8.20 -6.62
N GLY A 169 5.92 8.30 -5.33
CA GLY A 169 6.28 9.57 -4.70
C GLY A 169 6.19 9.49 -3.18
N SER A 170 6.51 10.59 -2.53
CA SER A 170 6.49 10.67 -1.07
C SER A 170 5.16 11.21 -0.56
N ILE A 171 4.68 10.69 0.57
CA ILE A 171 3.46 11.15 1.24
C ILE A 171 3.83 12.02 2.44
N GLY A 172 3.21 13.20 2.50
CA GLY A 172 3.22 14.09 3.67
C GLY A 172 2.17 13.67 4.70
N ARG A 173 1.19 14.54 5.02
CA ARG A 173 0.14 14.21 6.00
C ARG A 173 -0.84 13.14 5.50
N GLN A 174 -1.34 13.31 4.29
CA GLN A 174 -2.27 12.38 3.66
C GLN A 174 -2.29 12.58 2.15
N ARG A 175 -2.73 11.56 1.42
CA ARG A 175 -2.99 11.64 -0.02
C ARG A 175 -4.18 10.75 -0.38
N ASP A 176 -5.07 11.31 -1.19
CA ASP A 176 -6.23 10.61 -1.72
C ASP A 176 -6.01 10.26 -3.20
N PHE A 177 -6.29 9.01 -3.55
CA PHE A 177 -6.22 8.46 -4.89
C PHE A 177 -7.61 7.99 -5.32
N SER A 178 -7.95 8.27 -6.57
CA SER A 178 -9.13 7.73 -7.24
C SER A 178 -8.72 7.26 -8.63
N VAL A 179 -9.11 6.03 -8.97
CA VAL A 179 -8.93 5.45 -10.30
C VAL A 179 -10.30 5.06 -10.83
N ARG A 180 -10.72 5.69 -11.92
CA ARG A 180 -11.96 5.34 -12.62
C ARG A 180 -11.66 4.48 -13.83
N PHE A 181 -12.49 3.49 -14.04
CA PHE A 181 -12.37 2.53 -15.13
C PHE A 181 -13.75 2.17 -15.67
N GLN A 182 -13.77 1.66 -16.90
CA GLN A 182 -15.00 1.26 -17.58
C GLN A 182 -14.69 0.18 -18.61
N ARG A 183 -15.72 -0.55 -19.03
CA ARG A 183 -15.63 -1.39 -20.23
C ARG A 183 -15.33 -0.51 -21.46
N PRO A 184 -14.46 -0.96 -22.38
CA PRO A 184 -14.32 -0.34 -23.69
C PRO A 184 -15.67 -0.31 -24.41
N PHE A 185 -16.04 0.83 -24.98
CA PHE A 185 -17.19 0.89 -25.88
C PHE A 185 -16.86 0.16 -27.19
N PRO A 186 -17.77 -0.65 -27.76
CA PRO A 186 -17.54 -1.35 -29.03
C PRO A 186 -17.49 -0.42 -30.26
N GLY A 187 -17.62 0.90 -30.09
CA GLY A 187 -17.75 1.89 -31.17
C GLY A 187 -16.58 2.01 -32.14
N ARG A 188 -15.44 1.34 -31.92
CA ARG A 188 -14.32 1.31 -32.88
C ARG A 188 -14.44 0.27 -33.98
N VAL A 189 -15.36 -0.69 -33.88
CA VAL A 189 -15.65 -1.63 -34.98
C VAL A 189 -16.52 -0.96 -36.06
N TRP A 190 -17.35 0.02 -35.68
CA TRP A 190 -18.22 0.72 -36.64
C TRP A 190 -17.48 1.61 -37.62
N THR A 191 -16.34 2.20 -37.23
CA THR A 191 -15.53 3.03 -38.15
C THR A 191 -14.82 2.24 -39.25
N GLN A 192 -14.72 0.91 -39.14
CA GLN A 192 -14.19 0.06 -40.23
C GLN A 192 -15.27 -0.48 -41.17
N ILE A 193 -16.54 -0.52 -40.75
CA ILE A 193 -17.64 -1.02 -41.60
C ILE A 193 -18.14 0.06 -42.57
N TRP A 194 -18.11 1.33 -42.17
CA TRP A 194 -18.50 2.44 -43.07
C TRP A 194 -17.45 2.79 -44.14
N GLY A 195 -16.21 2.29 -44.03
CA GLY A 195 -15.18 2.46 -45.07
C GLY A 195 -15.31 1.48 -46.25
N PHE A 196 -16.26 0.53 -46.19
CA PHE A 196 -16.53 -0.43 -47.26
C PHE A 196 -17.77 -0.08 -48.11
N LEU A 197 -18.51 0.97 -47.76
CA LEU A 197 -19.76 1.37 -48.44
C LEU A 197 -19.67 2.77 -49.09
N THR A 198 -18.47 3.29 -49.31
CA THR A 198 -18.16 4.46 -50.15
C THR A 198 -17.04 4.12 -51.10
#